data_AF-A0AAD0TGL6-F1
#
_entry.id   AF-A0AAD0TGL6-F1
#
_cell.length_a   1.000
_cell.length_b   1.000
_cell.length_c   1.000
_cell.angle_alpha   90.00
_cell.angle_beta   90.00
_cell.angle_gamma   90.00
#
_symmetry.space_group_name_H-M   'P 1'
#
loop_
_entity.id
_entity.type
_entity.pdbx_description
1 polymer ?
#
loop_
_entity_poly.entity_id
_entity_poly.type
_entity_poly.pdbx_seq_one_letter_code
_entity_poly.pdbx_strand_id
1 'polypeptide(L)'
;MWRALLLVMLIAQAGLAVALELSPEEAAGRRIYLEGMGSANGEISARVGAGDTLVPAAVMPCANCHGADGRGRPEGGVRPPDITWRRLSLPYGQRQSNGRNHGAYDEGALARAVGEGRDPAGNRLDPAMPRFVMSLRDMANLTAYLKRLEDDHDPGVQEAELRLGTLLPTQGPLAELGRTVEAVLRGALAQVNEAGGIHGRRLSLVVRDPGMDRQSTQRALEKLLAEDQVFALLAPLVPALDGDLSESIGKAGAPLVGPLALFDEAGSNPLVFNALPGLREQLFALAGYASSDLGLEQSEALVVYPGEARQQGLAESLALRLMDQGWSRVRLLGYDAENGSSALSSAARGAQGVFFLGQSEDFARLADRLQADDLSPYLFAASAQVASSALRIPPRFSERVFLAYPFMPADWTPEGEAALLAIRRSQGLGGQHAALQVGAYCAAMLVSEGLKRAGRDASRKKLVSALEGLRGFRTGLTPALDFGPGQRVGLAGAHIVTVDLHGQSFRPLGKFIKVDTRL
;
A
#
# COMPACT_ATOMS: atom_id res chain seq x y z
N MET A 1 -8.56 40.73 29.33
CA MET A 1 -7.93 39.39 29.47
C MET A 1 -8.93 38.24 29.50
N TRP A 2 -10.15 38.41 30.02
CA TRP A 2 -11.15 37.32 30.06
C TRP A 2 -11.75 36.93 28.68
N ARG A 3 -11.88 37.88 27.75
CA ARG A 3 -12.44 37.64 26.41
C ARG A 3 -11.52 36.85 25.45
N ALA A 4 -10.21 36.84 25.70
CA ALA A 4 -9.25 36.07 24.90
C ALA A 4 -9.18 34.59 25.31
N LEU A 5 -9.41 34.29 26.60
CA LEU A 5 -9.45 32.92 27.12
C LEU A 5 -10.71 32.15 26.66
N LEU A 6 -11.83 32.83 26.47
CA LEU A 6 -13.06 32.23 25.91
C LEU A 6 -12.93 31.87 24.42
N LEU A 7 -12.14 32.63 23.65
CA LEU A 7 -11.90 32.33 22.23
C LEU A 7 -10.94 31.14 22.05
N VAL A 8 -9.96 30.98 22.95
CA VAL A 8 -9.03 29.83 22.95
C VAL A 8 -9.72 28.55 23.43
N MET A 9 -10.69 28.63 24.35
CA MET A 9 -11.53 27.49 24.73
C MET A 9 -12.53 27.05 23.64
N LEU A 10 -13.01 27.98 22.79
CA LEU A 10 -13.90 27.66 21.67
C LEU A 10 -13.18 27.07 20.45
N ILE A 11 -11.88 27.31 20.29
CA ILE A 11 -11.06 26.69 19.22
C ILE A 11 -10.53 25.31 19.65
N ALA A 12 -10.41 25.05 20.96
CA ALA A 12 -10.01 23.75 21.51
C ALA A 12 -11.13 22.67 21.49
N GLN A 13 -12.35 23.02 21.05
CA GLN A 13 -13.48 22.10 20.87
C GLN A 13 -13.82 21.80 19.41
N ALA A 14 -12.93 22.13 18.46
CA ALA A 14 -12.91 21.43 17.17
C ALA A 14 -12.43 20.00 17.45
N GLY A 15 -13.37 19.18 17.92
CA GLY A 15 -13.12 17.86 18.46
C GLY A 15 -12.29 17.01 17.53
N LEU A 16 -11.34 16.31 18.12
CA LEU A 16 -10.86 15.02 17.64
C LEU A 16 -12.08 14.25 17.11
N ALA A 17 -12.25 14.22 15.79
CA ALA A 17 -13.21 13.36 15.15
C ALA A 17 -12.65 11.94 15.24
N VAL A 18 -12.71 11.37 16.44
CA VAL A 18 -12.68 9.92 16.60
C VAL A 18 -13.83 9.43 15.73
N ALA A 19 -13.55 8.58 14.73
CA ALA A 19 -14.60 7.87 14.02
C ALA A 19 -15.42 7.12 15.09
N LEU A 20 -16.55 7.70 15.51
CA LEU A 20 -17.41 7.12 16.53
C LEU A 20 -17.90 5.78 16.00
N GLU A 21 -17.57 4.70 16.72
CA GLU A 21 -18.06 3.36 16.39
C GLU A 21 -19.58 3.39 16.28
N LEU A 22 -20.10 2.73 15.25
CA LEU A 22 -21.54 2.61 15.04
C LEU A 22 -22.14 1.75 16.16
N SER A 23 -23.28 2.18 16.70
CA SER A 23 -24.11 1.36 17.57
C SER A 23 -24.53 0.06 16.85
N PRO A 24 -24.92 -1.01 17.58
CA PRO A 24 -25.37 -2.25 16.96
C PRO A 24 -26.50 -2.05 15.93
N GLU A 25 -27.41 -1.11 16.19
CA GLU A 25 -28.51 -0.72 15.31
C GLU A 25 -28.01 0.00 14.05
N GLU A 26 -27.10 0.96 14.19
CA GLU A 26 -26.47 1.67 13.06
C GLU A 26 -25.63 0.71 12.21
N ALA A 27 -24.88 -0.20 12.83
CA ALA A 27 -24.09 -1.21 12.11
C ALA A 27 -24.98 -2.19 11.34
N ALA A 28 -26.12 -2.59 11.90
CA ALA A 28 -27.12 -3.38 11.19
C ALA A 28 -27.75 -2.57 10.04
N GLY A 29 -28.09 -1.30 10.27
CA GLY A 29 -28.61 -0.39 9.26
C GLY A 29 -27.64 -0.14 8.10
N ARG A 30 -26.35 -0.03 8.41
CA ARG A 30 -25.26 0.07 7.44
C ARG A 30 -25.23 -1.12 6.50
N ARG A 31 -25.39 -2.34 7.06
CA ARG A 31 -25.45 -3.57 6.27
C ARG A 31 -26.64 -3.59 5.33
N ILE A 32 -27.80 -3.12 5.79
CA ILE A 32 -29.00 -2.97 4.95
C ILE A 32 -28.71 -1.98 3.81
N TYR A 33 -28.13 -0.82 4.14
CA TYR A 33 -27.87 0.25 3.19
C TYR A 33 -26.85 -0.11 2.10
N LEU A 34 -25.72 -0.68 2.50
CA LEU A 34 -24.59 -0.99 1.62
C LEU A 34 -24.76 -2.33 0.90
N GLU A 35 -25.38 -3.31 1.55
CA GLU A 35 -25.36 -4.72 1.12
C GLU A 35 -26.76 -5.31 0.95
N GLY A 36 -27.83 -4.60 1.33
CA GLY A 36 -29.21 -5.07 1.19
C GLY A 36 -29.54 -6.25 2.10
N MET A 37 -28.74 -6.49 3.15
CA MET A 37 -28.90 -7.62 4.06
C MET A 37 -29.45 -7.16 5.42
N GLY A 38 -30.52 -7.81 5.87
CA GLY A 38 -31.15 -7.53 7.17
C GLY A 38 -30.35 -8.03 8.37
N SER A 39 -30.93 -7.87 9.56
CA SER A 39 -30.43 -8.50 10.78
C SER A 39 -30.28 -10.03 10.60
N ALA A 40 -29.45 -10.68 11.44
CA ALA A 40 -28.79 -11.98 11.18
C ALA A 40 -29.62 -13.18 10.68
N ASN A 41 -30.95 -13.07 10.52
CA ASN A 41 -31.84 -14.10 9.97
C ASN A 41 -32.98 -13.54 9.06
N GLY A 42 -32.96 -12.25 8.68
CA GLY A 42 -34.03 -11.59 7.92
C GLY A 42 -33.67 -11.32 6.46
N GLU A 43 -34.32 -12.01 5.52
CA GLU A 43 -34.24 -11.67 4.10
C GLU A 43 -34.99 -10.36 3.83
N ILE A 44 -34.27 -9.36 3.28
CA ILE A 44 -34.88 -8.15 2.76
C ILE A 44 -35.10 -8.34 1.26
N SER A 45 -36.29 -8.00 0.79
CA SER A 45 -36.62 -8.02 -0.63
C SER A 45 -36.88 -6.62 -1.15
N ALA A 46 -36.74 -6.42 -2.45
CA ALA A 46 -37.05 -5.17 -3.13
C ALA A 46 -37.98 -5.44 -4.30
N ARG A 47 -39.05 -4.66 -4.43
CA ARG A 47 -39.92 -4.65 -5.62
C ARG A 47 -39.34 -3.68 -6.65
N VAL A 48 -39.13 -4.15 -7.87
CA VAL A 48 -38.46 -3.40 -8.93
C VAL A 48 -39.19 -3.44 -10.27
N GLY A 49 -39.04 -2.36 -11.04
CA GLY A 49 -39.65 -2.20 -12.36
C GLY A 49 -41.17 -1.99 -12.31
N ALA A 50 -41.79 -1.82 -13.48
CA ALA A 50 -43.22 -1.56 -13.59
C ALA A 50 -44.11 -2.75 -13.19
N GLY A 51 -43.55 -3.96 -13.11
CA GLY A 51 -44.25 -5.18 -12.74
C GLY A 51 -44.11 -5.58 -11.26
N ASP A 52 -43.48 -4.74 -10.42
CA ASP A 52 -43.21 -5.03 -9.00
C ASP A 52 -42.53 -6.40 -8.76
N THR A 53 -41.61 -6.78 -9.65
CA THR A 53 -40.85 -8.02 -9.53
C THR A 53 -40.08 -8.02 -8.21
N LEU A 54 -40.27 -9.06 -7.41
CA LEU A 54 -39.60 -9.21 -6.12
C LEU A 54 -38.21 -9.83 -6.32
N VAL A 55 -37.17 -9.13 -5.88
CA VAL A 55 -35.78 -9.60 -5.91
C VAL A 55 -35.16 -9.48 -4.52
N PRO A 56 -34.12 -10.27 -4.19
CA PRO A 56 -33.34 -10.05 -2.98
C PRO A 56 -32.74 -8.64 -2.98
N ALA A 57 -32.86 -7.91 -1.87
CA ALA A 57 -32.36 -6.53 -1.79
C ALA A 57 -30.83 -6.43 -1.99
N ALA A 58 -30.08 -7.51 -1.73
CA ALA A 58 -28.65 -7.58 -2.00
C ALA A 58 -28.26 -7.38 -3.48
N VAL A 59 -29.21 -7.58 -4.42
CA VAL A 59 -28.99 -7.31 -5.85
C VAL A 59 -29.08 -5.81 -6.17
N MET A 60 -29.86 -5.06 -5.39
CA MET A 60 -30.05 -3.61 -5.55
C MET A 60 -30.08 -2.90 -4.18
N PRO A 61 -28.97 -2.86 -3.44
CA PRO A 61 -28.86 -2.09 -2.21
C PRO A 61 -28.99 -0.59 -2.47
N CYS A 62 -29.38 0.16 -1.45
CA CYS A 62 -29.57 1.62 -1.51
C CYS A 62 -28.33 2.35 -2.05
N ALA A 63 -27.15 1.91 -1.63
CA ALA A 63 -25.87 2.52 -2.00
C ALA A 63 -25.54 2.45 -3.49
N ASN A 64 -26.16 1.56 -4.28
CA ASN A 64 -25.93 1.48 -5.72
C ASN A 64 -26.39 2.75 -6.44
N CYS A 65 -27.49 3.36 -6.00
CA CYS A 65 -28.00 4.60 -6.58
C CYS A 65 -27.59 5.82 -5.75
N HIS A 66 -27.64 5.72 -4.41
CA HIS A 66 -27.40 6.86 -3.54
C HIS A 66 -25.92 7.07 -3.18
N GLY A 67 -25.04 6.12 -3.50
CA GLY A 67 -23.63 6.14 -3.12
C GLY A 67 -23.43 5.81 -1.64
N ALA A 68 -22.19 5.49 -1.24
CA ALA A 68 -21.87 5.22 0.17
C ALA A 68 -22.06 6.46 1.08
N ASP A 69 -22.06 7.67 0.50
CA ASP A 69 -22.23 8.95 1.21
C ASP A 69 -23.66 9.51 1.15
N GLY A 70 -24.58 8.80 0.50
CA GLY A 70 -25.99 9.21 0.42
C GLY A 70 -26.31 10.35 -0.52
N ARG A 71 -25.34 10.92 -1.25
CA ARG A 71 -25.55 12.14 -2.05
C ARG A 71 -26.23 11.92 -3.41
N GLY A 72 -26.36 10.67 -3.84
CA GLY A 72 -26.97 10.34 -5.13
C GLY A 72 -25.98 10.44 -6.30
N ARG A 73 -26.07 9.47 -7.24
CA ARG A 73 -25.26 9.46 -8.46
C ARG A 73 -26.13 9.39 -9.70
N PRO A 74 -26.09 10.42 -10.57
CA PRO A 74 -26.78 10.36 -11.85
C PRO A 74 -26.23 9.24 -12.73
N GLU A 75 -27.10 8.34 -13.19
CA GLU A 75 -26.75 7.25 -14.11
C GLU A 75 -27.96 6.88 -14.97
N GLY A 76 -27.75 6.58 -16.26
CA GLY A 76 -28.80 6.05 -17.13
C GLY A 76 -30.07 6.91 -17.25
N GLY A 77 -29.97 8.23 -17.04
CA GLY A 77 -31.11 9.14 -17.01
C GLY A 77 -31.82 9.27 -15.64
N VAL A 78 -31.48 8.42 -14.68
CA VAL A 78 -31.94 8.51 -13.29
C VAL A 78 -31.04 9.49 -12.53
N ARG A 79 -31.64 10.34 -11.70
CA ARG A 79 -30.93 11.28 -10.82
C ARG A 79 -31.35 11.05 -9.37
N PRO A 80 -30.74 10.06 -8.68
CA PRO A 80 -31.03 9.79 -7.28
C PRO A 80 -30.78 11.05 -6.44
N PRO A 81 -31.70 11.42 -5.53
CA PRO A 81 -31.52 12.57 -4.67
C PRO A 81 -30.47 12.33 -3.58
N ASP A 82 -30.01 13.42 -3.00
CA ASP A 82 -29.30 13.44 -1.72
C ASP A 82 -30.27 13.01 -0.60
N ILE A 83 -29.94 11.89 0.05
CA ILE A 83 -30.69 11.25 1.13
C ILE A 83 -29.95 11.33 2.48
N THR A 84 -28.95 12.19 2.62
CA THR A 84 -28.38 12.49 3.94
C THR A 84 -29.50 12.94 4.88
N TRP A 85 -29.46 12.51 6.15
CA TRP A 85 -30.52 12.85 7.09
C TRP A 85 -30.66 14.35 7.28
N ARG A 86 -29.53 15.07 7.26
CA ARG A 86 -29.52 16.53 7.26
C ARG A 86 -30.36 17.09 6.13
N ARG A 87 -30.29 16.52 4.92
CA ARG A 87 -31.11 16.95 3.79
C ARG A 87 -32.56 16.50 3.95
N LEU A 88 -32.80 15.24 4.29
CA LEU A 88 -34.16 14.68 4.43
C LEU A 88 -35.00 15.38 5.52
N SER A 89 -34.38 15.77 6.64
CA SER A 89 -35.07 16.36 7.79
C SER A 89 -35.31 17.87 7.70
N LEU A 90 -34.89 18.54 6.61
CA LEU A 90 -35.10 19.99 6.47
C LEU A 90 -36.59 20.35 6.34
N PRO A 91 -37.09 21.32 7.14
CA PRO A 91 -38.50 21.69 7.15
C PRO A 91 -38.98 22.46 5.91
N TYR A 92 -38.07 23.03 5.11
CA TYR A 92 -38.42 23.81 3.92
C TYR A 92 -38.20 23.05 2.63
N GLY A 93 -39.33 22.73 1.97
CA GLY A 93 -39.51 22.43 0.54
C GLY A 93 -38.25 22.03 -0.22
N GLN A 94 -37.87 20.77 -0.11
CA GLN A 94 -36.91 20.15 -1.02
C GLN A 94 -37.50 20.21 -2.44
N ARG A 95 -37.08 21.19 -3.24
CA ARG A 95 -37.44 21.21 -4.65
C ARG A 95 -36.63 20.12 -5.34
N GLN A 96 -37.28 19.00 -5.63
CA GLN A 96 -36.64 17.94 -6.41
C GLN A 96 -36.26 18.47 -7.80
N SER A 97 -35.35 17.77 -8.49
CA SER A 97 -34.94 18.08 -9.87
C SER A 97 -36.12 18.14 -10.85
N ASN A 98 -37.25 17.54 -10.51
CA ASN A 98 -38.53 17.55 -11.25
C ASN A 98 -39.49 18.70 -10.84
N GLY A 99 -39.08 19.61 -9.94
CA GLY A 99 -39.86 20.76 -9.50
C GLY A 99 -40.88 20.53 -8.39
N ARG A 100 -41.00 19.32 -7.84
CA ARG A 100 -41.95 18.97 -6.76
C ARG A 100 -41.43 19.38 -5.39
N ASN A 101 -42.34 19.76 -4.49
CA ASN A 101 -42.05 20.11 -3.09
C ASN A 101 -42.66 19.07 -2.14
N HIS A 102 -41.90 18.69 -1.11
CA HIS A 102 -42.39 17.93 0.04
C HIS A 102 -41.86 18.54 1.35
N GLY A 103 -42.52 18.24 2.47
CA GLY A 103 -42.08 18.62 3.82
C GLY A 103 -40.90 17.77 4.33
N ALA A 104 -40.46 18.02 5.56
CA ALA A 104 -39.41 17.22 6.21
C ALA A 104 -39.82 15.75 6.32
N TYR A 105 -38.85 14.85 6.16
CA TYR A 105 -39.02 13.45 6.53
C TYR A 105 -38.91 13.29 8.05
N ASP A 106 -39.94 12.69 8.64
CA ASP A 106 -39.82 11.97 9.91
C ASP A 106 -39.59 10.46 9.64
N GLU A 107 -39.38 9.68 10.69
CA GLU A 107 -39.12 8.24 10.56
C GLU A 107 -40.27 7.48 9.89
N GLY A 108 -41.52 7.88 10.16
CA GLY A 108 -42.70 7.26 9.56
C GLY A 108 -42.82 7.57 8.06
N ALA A 109 -42.55 8.81 7.67
CA ALA A 109 -42.53 9.23 6.28
C ALA A 109 -41.36 8.60 5.52
N LEU A 110 -40.20 8.43 6.16
CA LEU A 110 -39.08 7.70 5.58
C LEU A 110 -39.45 6.23 5.34
N ALA A 111 -40.07 5.57 6.32
CA ALA A 111 -40.52 4.19 6.17
C ALA A 111 -41.52 4.03 5.01
N ARG A 112 -42.46 4.98 4.85
CA ARG A 112 -43.38 5.01 3.69
C ARG A 112 -42.64 5.25 2.37
N ALA A 113 -41.63 6.12 2.35
CA ALA A 113 -40.84 6.34 1.14
C ALA A 113 -40.07 5.08 0.72
N VAL A 114 -39.42 4.41 1.66
CA VAL A 114 -38.62 3.20 1.40
C VAL A 114 -39.52 2.00 1.06
N GLY A 115 -40.65 1.83 1.75
CA GLY A 115 -41.54 0.67 1.58
C GLY A 115 -42.59 0.81 0.48
N GLU A 116 -43.15 2.01 0.31
CA GLU A 116 -44.27 2.27 -0.61
C GLU A 116 -43.89 3.19 -1.77
N GLY A 117 -42.72 3.83 -1.73
CA GLY A 117 -42.30 4.79 -2.75
C GLY A 117 -43.10 6.10 -2.69
N ARG A 118 -43.47 6.57 -1.49
CA ARG A 118 -44.22 7.81 -1.28
C ARG A 118 -43.51 8.81 -0.38
N ASP A 119 -43.42 10.05 -0.83
CA ASP A 119 -42.81 11.15 -0.06
C ASP A 119 -43.75 11.66 1.07
N PRO A 120 -43.31 12.60 1.92
CA PRO A 120 -44.11 13.14 3.02
C PRO A 120 -45.40 13.84 2.57
N ALA A 121 -45.46 14.31 1.32
CA ALA A 121 -46.66 14.91 0.72
C ALA A 121 -47.54 13.88 0.00
N GLY A 122 -47.17 12.59 0.02
CA GLY A 122 -47.90 11.49 -0.59
C GLY A 122 -47.60 11.30 -2.09
N ASN A 123 -46.69 12.08 -2.67
CA ASN A 123 -46.33 11.94 -4.08
C ASN A 123 -45.55 10.64 -4.31
N ARG A 124 -45.76 10.03 -5.48
CA ARG A 124 -44.97 8.87 -5.89
C ARG A 124 -43.53 9.27 -6.23
N LEU A 125 -42.57 8.55 -5.67
CA LEU A 125 -41.15 8.63 -5.99
C LEU A 125 -40.89 8.07 -7.40
N ASP A 126 -39.70 8.36 -7.94
CA ASP A 126 -39.29 7.87 -9.25
C ASP A 126 -39.46 6.34 -9.34
N PRO A 127 -40.09 5.79 -10.40
CA PRO A 127 -40.24 4.34 -10.57
C PRO A 127 -38.94 3.56 -10.50
N ALA A 128 -37.79 4.18 -10.80
CA ALA A 128 -36.48 3.55 -10.69
C ALA A 128 -36.06 3.20 -9.25
N MET A 129 -36.58 3.89 -8.22
CA MET A 129 -36.22 3.64 -6.82
C MET A 129 -36.92 2.38 -6.28
N PRO A 130 -36.21 1.29 -5.91
CA PRO A 130 -36.86 0.06 -5.42
C PRO A 130 -37.72 0.27 -4.16
N ARG A 131 -38.75 -0.57 -3.99
CA ARG A 131 -39.64 -0.53 -2.82
C ARG A 131 -39.31 -1.72 -1.92
N PHE A 132 -38.71 -1.45 -0.78
CA PHE A 132 -38.14 -2.48 0.07
C PHE A 132 -39.16 -3.07 1.03
N VAL A 133 -39.16 -4.40 1.12
CA VAL A 133 -39.98 -5.17 2.05
C VAL A 133 -39.03 -5.70 3.13
N MET A 134 -39.20 -5.20 4.35
CA MET A 134 -38.37 -5.54 5.50
C MET A 134 -39.17 -5.49 6.81
N SER A 135 -38.61 -6.06 7.87
CA SER A 135 -39.21 -5.99 9.20
C SER A 135 -39.18 -4.55 9.75
N LEU A 136 -40.06 -4.24 10.71
CA LEU A 136 -40.02 -2.94 11.41
C LEU A 136 -38.68 -2.70 12.11
N ARG A 137 -38.04 -3.77 12.60
CA ARG A 137 -36.71 -3.71 13.21
C ARG A 137 -35.65 -3.31 12.19
N ASP A 138 -35.66 -3.90 11.01
CA ASP A 138 -34.70 -3.57 9.95
C ASP A 138 -34.92 -2.16 9.41
N MET A 139 -36.18 -1.70 9.31
CA MET A 139 -36.48 -0.30 8.96
C MET A 139 -35.95 0.69 10.01
N ALA A 140 -36.10 0.36 11.30
CA ALA A 140 -35.54 1.17 12.38
C ALA A 140 -34.01 1.20 12.33
N ASN A 141 -33.36 0.06 12.10
CA ASN A 141 -31.91 -0.03 11.92
C ASN A 141 -31.44 0.83 10.72
N LEU A 142 -32.09 0.69 9.55
CA LEU A 142 -31.79 1.50 8.37
C LEU A 142 -31.95 2.99 8.67
N THR A 143 -33.02 3.38 9.38
CA THR A 143 -33.26 4.77 9.77
C THR A 143 -32.18 5.29 10.72
N ALA A 144 -31.75 4.48 11.70
CA ALA A 144 -30.65 4.81 12.60
C ALA A 144 -29.36 5.06 11.80
N TYR A 145 -29.04 4.21 10.83
CA TYR A 145 -27.87 4.42 9.99
C TYR A 145 -27.99 5.64 9.07
N LEU A 146 -29.15 5.90 8.44
CA LEU A 146 -29.32 7.07 7.58
C LEU A 146 -29.09 8.40 8.32
N LYS A 147 -29.38 8.44 9.63
CA LYS A 147 -29.04 9.57 10.50
C LYS A 147 -27.55 9.79 10.69
N ARG A 148 -26.74 8.72 10.54
CA ARG A 148 -25.29 8.72 10.71
C ARG A 148 -24.51 8.66 9.38
N LEU A 149 -25.19 8.33 8.27
CA LEU A 149 -24.61 8.05 6.95
C LEU A 149 -23.59 9.09 6.48
N GLU A 150 -23.91 10.38 6.65
CA GLU A 150 -23.06 11.49 6.18
C GLU A 150 -21.67 11.50 6.85
N ASP A 151 -21.59 10.94 8.06
CA ASP A 151 -20.38 10.93 8.89
C ASP A 151 -19.70 9.53 8.95
N ASP A 152 -20.29 8.50 8.33
CA ASP A 152 -19.74 7.14 8.29
C ASP A 152 -18.85 6.96 7.05
N HIS A 153 -17.67 7.57 7.09
CA HIS A 153 -16.63 7.40 6.09
C HIS A 153 -15.34 6.89 6.73
N ASP A 154 -14.47 6.27 5.93
CA ASP A 154 -13.15 5.87 6.43
C ASP A 154 -12.40 7.10 7.01
N PRO A 155 -11.61 6.91 8.08
CA PRO A 155 -10.75 7.94 8.62
C PRO A 155 -9.96 8.68 7.53
N GLY A 156 -9.86 9.99 7.64
CA GLY A 156 -9.02 10.80 6.76
C GLY A 156 -9.64 11.13 5.40
N VAL A 157 -10.85 10.68 5.10
CA VAL A 157 -11.62 11.14 3.94
C VAL A 157 -12.49 12.32 4.37
N GLN A 158 -12.30 13.47 3.78
CA GLN A 158 -13.14 14.66 3.99
C GLN A 158 -13.69 15.15 2.65
N GLU A 159 -14.54 16.19 2.64
CA GLU A 159 -15.15 16.69 1.40
C GLU A 159 -14.09 17.21 0.41
N ALA A 160 -13.10 17.97 0.89
CA ALA A 160 -12.07 18.62 0.07
C ALA A 160 -10.65 18.08 0.28
N GLU A 161 -10.46 17.14 1.22
CA GLU A 161 -9.15 16.61 1.59
C GLU A 161 -9.19 15.10 1.77
N LEU A 162 -8.12 14.40 1.37
CA LEU A 162 -7.84 13.03 1.78
C LEU A 162 -6.46 12.97 2.44
N ARG A 163 -6.43 12.49 3.67
CA ARG A 163 -5.26 12.48 4.53
C ARG A 163 -4.50 11.16 4.45
N LEU A 164 -3.27 11.21 3.99
CA LEU A 164 -2.32 10.11 4.00
C LEU A 164 -1.36 10.28 5.18
N GLY A 165 -0.81 9.17 5.66
CA GLY A 165 0.15 9.19 6.76
C GLY A 165 1.42 8.43 6.44
N THR A 166 2.52 8.80 7.09
CA THR A 166 3.79 8.08 6.98
C THR A 166 4.59 8.15 8.27
N LEU A 167 5.39 7.12 8.51
CA LEU A 167 6.30 7.03 9.64
C LEU A 167 7.72 7.19 9.10
N LEU A 168 8.37 8.30 9.43
CA LEU A 168 9.70 8.65 8.94
C LEU A 168 10.59 9.10 10.11
N PRO A 169 11.78 8.50 10.29
CA PRO A 169 12.71 8.92 11.33
C PRO A 169 13.08 10.39 11.14
N THR A 170 12.88 11.22 12.17
CA THR A 170 13.28 12.64 12.14
C THR A 170 14.58 12.88 12.90
N GLN A 171 15.00 11.89 13.71
CA GLN A 171 16.21 11.92 14.52
C GLN A 171 17.05 10.65 14.35
N GLY A 172 18.29 10.69 14.84
CA GLY A 172 19.21 9.57 14.79
C GLY A 172 19.82 9.31 13.40
N PRO A 173 20.48 8.15 13.21
CA PRO A 173 21.26 7.86 12.00
C PRO A 173 20.46 7.85 10.69
N LEU A 174 19.14 7.64 10.76
CA LEU A 174 18.25 7.55 9.60
C LEU A 174 17.51 8.86 9.29
N ALA A 175 17.76 9.93 10.05
CA ALA A 175 17.04 11.20 9.88
C ALA A 175 17.17 11.81 8.48
N GLU A 176 18.33 11.66 7.84
CA GLU A 176 18.54 12.16 6.47
C GLU A 176 17.74 11.36 5.43
N LEU A 177 17.63 10.05 5.62
CA LEU A 177 16.81 9.18 4.78
C LEU A 177 15.32 9.56 4.94
N GLY A 178 14.87 9.77 6.18
CA GLY A 178 13.51 10.25 6.48
C GLY A 178 13.19 11.58 5.79
N ARG A 179 14.07 12.58 5.90
CA ARG A 179 13.93 13.87 5.18
C ARG A 179 13.87 13.71 3.66
N THR A 180 14.70 12.81 3.11
CA THR A 180 14.70 12.55 1.66
C THR A 180 13.36 11.96 1.20
N VAL A 181 12.84 10.98 1.93
CA VAL A 181 11.54 10.35 1.63
C VAL A 181 10.41 11.36 1.78
N GLU A 182 10.38 12.13 2.88
CA GLU A 182 9.35 13.14 3.13
C GLU A 182 9.30 14.16 1.98
N ALA A 183 10.45 14.68 1.57
CA ALA A 183 10.55 15.62 0.47
C ALA A 183 9.98 15.05 -0.83
N VAL A 184 10.31 13.79 -1.18
CA VAL A 184 9.77 13.15 -2.38
C VAL A 184 8.26 12.96 -2.30
N LEU A 185 7.75 12.45 -1.18
CA LEU A 185 6.30 12.25 -1.00
C LEU A 185 5.55 13.59 -1.08
N ARG A 186 6.04 14.63 -0.40
CA ARG A 186 5.42 15.96 -0.46
C ARG A 186 5.44 16.54 -1.87
N GLY A 187 6.56 16.44 -2.57
CA GLY A 187 6.68 16.92 -3.96
C GLY A 187 5.77 16.16 -4.92
N ALA A 188 5.70 14.83 -4.83
CA ALA A 188 4.83 14.02 -5.67
C ALA A 188 3.33 14.32 -5.41
N LEU A 189 2.92 14.42 -4.14
CA LEU A 189 1.54 14.79 -3.80
C LEU A 189 1.22 16.24 -4.20
N ALA A 190 2.19 17.16 -4.14
CA ALA A 190 2.03 18.52 -4.64
C ALA A 190 1.73 18.54 -6.14
N GLN A 191 2.49 17.79 -6.96
CA GLN A 191 2.21 17.65 -8.40
C GLN A 191 0.80 17.12 -8.68
N VAL A 192 0.34 16.11 -7.91
CA VAL A 192 -1.03 15.58 -8.02
C VAL A 192 -2.08 16.64 -7.66
N ASN A 193 -1.82 17.42 -6.60
CA ASN A 193 -2.72 18.48 -6.16
C ASN A 193 -2.79 19.65 -7.13
N GLU A 194 -1.65 20.06 -7.70
CA GLU A 194 -1.57 21.10 -8.73
C GLU A 194 -2.32 20.70 -10.01
N ALA A 195 -2.39 19.40 -10.31
CA ALA A 195 -3.21 18.85 -11.39
C ALA A 195 -4.72 18.75 -11.05
N GLY A 196 -5.17 19.36 -9.95
CA GLY A 196 -6.59 19.39 -9.53
C GLY A 196 -6.97 18.36 -8.46
N GLY A 197 -6.00 17.63 -7.91
CA GLY A 197 -6.22 16.61 -6.89
C GLY A 197 -6.94 15.37 -7.44
N ILE A 198 -7.54 14.58 -6.54
CA ILE A 198 -8.25 13.35 -6.90
C ILE A 198 -9.73 13.48 -6.54
N HIS A 199 -10.61 13.44 -7.55
CA HIS A 199 -12.07 13.56 -7.38
C HIS A 199 -12.51 14.81 -6.60
N GLY A 200 -11.78 15.93 -6.77
CA GLY A 200 -12.04 17.20 -6.07
C GLY A 200 -11.43 17.28 -4.67
N ARG A 201 -10.64 16.29 -4.25
CA ARG A 201 -9.92 16.29 -2.97
C ARG A 201 -8.43 16.55 -3.16
N ARG A 202 -7.88 17.39 -2.30
CA ARG A 202 -6.44 17.55 -2.11
C ARG A 202 -5.90 16.38 -1.28
N LEU A 203 -4.77 15.82 -1.67
CA LEU A 203 -4.03 14.83 -0.88
C LEU A 203 -3.12 15.55 0.12
N SER A 204 -3.25 15.24 1.41
CA SER A 204 -2.36 15.74 2.46
C SER A 204 -1.51 14.61 3.06
N LEU A 205 -0.38 14.96 3.66
CA LEU A 205 0.54 14.00 4.27
C LEU A 205 0.86 14.40 5.71
N VAL A 206 0.48 13.52 6.63
CA VAL A 206 0.89 13.56 8.04
C VAL A 206 2.14 12.72 8.21
N VAL A 207 3.15 13.29 8.87
CA VAL A 207 4.42 12.61 9.16
C VAL A 207 4.56 12.49 10.67
N ARG A 208 4.85 11.29 11.16
CA ARG A 208 5.18 11.04 12.57
C ARG A 208 6.54 10.35 12.66
N ASP A 209 7.31 10.70 13.68
CA ASP A 209 8.56 9.99 13.98
C ASP A 209 8.24 8.65 14.65
N PRO A 210 8.70 7.51 14.10
CA PRO A 210 8.51 6.19 14.70
C PRO A 210 9.32 5.97 15.98
N GLY A 211 10.34 6.78 16.27
CA GLY A 211 11.33 6.49 17.30
C GLY A 211 12.30 5.37 16.89
N MET A 212 13.11 4.91 17.84
CA MET A 212 14.20 3.97 17.57
C MET A 212 13.86 2.52 17.88
N ASP A 213 12.72 2.27 18.51
CA ASP A 213 12.33 0.96 19.02
C ASP A 213 10.91 0.57 18.59
N ARG A 214 10.60 -0.71 18.75
CA ARG A 214 9.31 -1.30 18.37
C ARG A 214 8.12 -0.65 19.11
N GLN A 215 8.27 -0.37 20.39
CA GLN A 215 7.19 0.16 21.21
C GLN A 215 6.92 1.63 20.88
N SER A 216 7.96 2.44 20.63
CA SER A 216 7.79 3.79 20.10
C SER A 216 7.14 3.77 18.71
N THR A 217 7.53 2.84 17.84
CA THR A 217 6.96 2.75 16.48
C THR A 217 5.49 2.37 16.52
N GLN A 218 5.12 1.38 17.33
CA GLN A 218 3.72 0.97 17.50
C GLN A 218 2.86 2.11 18.04
N ARG A 219 3.35 2.87 19.02
CA ARG A 219 2.64 4.07 19.53
C ARG A 219 2.50 5.15 18.47
N ALA A 220 3.52 5.38 17.64
CA ALA A 220 3.46 6.35 16.56
C ALA A 220 2.42 5.94 15.50
N LEU A 221 2.37 4.65 15.15
CA LEU A 221 1.36 4.08 14.27
C LEU A 221 -0.06 4.24 14.84
N GLU A 222 -0.26 3.92 16.12
CA GLU A 222 -1.54 4.09 16.81
C GLU A 222 -2.00 5.54 16.79
N LYS A 223 -1.11 6.51 17.07
CA LYS A 223 -1.44 7.94 16.98
C LYS A 223 -1.85 8.35 15.57
N LEU A 224 -1.11 7.89 14.58
CA LEU A 224 -1.36 8.24 13.19
C LEU A 224 -2.73 7.71 12.70
N LEU A 225 -3.18 6.57 13.23
CA LEU A 225 -4.47 5.98 12.89
C LEU A 225 -5.63 6.49 13.76
N ALA A 226 -5.42 6.60 15.07
CA ALA A 226 -6.48 6.91 16.03
C ALA A 226 -6.61 8.43 16.29
N GLU A 227 -5.52 9.18 16.33
CA GLU A 227 -5.53 10.63 16.57
C GLU A 227 -5.53 11.41 15.25
N ASP A 228 -4.58 11.12 14.36
CA ASP A 228 -4.47 11.82 13.08
C ASP A 228 -5.49 11.32 12.05
N GLN A 229 -6.12 10.17 12.30
CA GLN A 229 -7.19 9.61 11.48
C GLN A 229 -6.80 9.58 10.00
N VAL A 230 -5.65 8.98 9.67
CA VAL A 230 -5.22 8.89 8.26
C VAL A 230 -5.98 7.79 7.52
N PHE A 231 -6.19 8.01 6.23
CA PHE A 231 -6.87 7.06 5.34
C PHE A 231 -6.02 5.85 5.01
N ALA A 232 -4.75 6.08 4.65
CA ALA A 232 -3.79 5.06 4.27
C ALA A 232 -2.37 5.49 4.65
N LEU A 233 -1.50 4.49 4.80
CA LEU A 233 -0.07 4.67 5.02
C LEU A 233 0.67 4.70 3.70
N LEU A 234 1.64 5.59 3.59
CA LEU A 234 2.40 5.81 2.38
C LEU A 234 3.91 5.78 2.65
N ALA A 235 4.60 4.81 2.06
CA ALA A 235 6.06 4.69 2.09
C ALA A 235 6.72 4.94 3.46
N PRO A 236 6.27 4.28 4.55
CA PRO A 236 6.96 4.38 5.83
C PRO A 236 8.37 3.79 5.73
N LEU A 237 9.30 4.39 6.48
CA LEU A 237 10.67 3.91 6.68
C LEU A 237 10.82 3.54 8.15
N VAL A 238 10.57 2.27 8.49
CA VAL A 238 10.46 1.81 9.88
C VAL A 238 11.26 0.54 10.17
N PRO A 239 12.62 0.59 10.11
CA PRO A 239 13.45 -0.61 10.30
C PRO A 239 13.22 -1.36 11.63
N ALA A 240 12.74 -0.67 12.67
CA ALA A 240 12.42 -1.28 13.96
C ALA A 240 11.24 -2.29 13.90
N LEU A 241 10.44 -2.23 12.83
CA LEU A 241 9.33 -3.16 12.56
C LEU A 241 9.60 -4.07 11.35
N ASP A 242 10.83 -4.15 10.82
CA ASP A 242 11.16 -5.09 9.74
C ASP A 242 10.77 -6.52 10.17
N GLY A 243 9.92 -7.18 9.37
CA GLY A 243 9.34 -8.50 9.61
C GLY A 243 7.96 -8.50 10.28
N ASP A 244 7.59 -7.45 11.02
CA ASP A 244 6.34 -7.39 11.80
C ASP A 244 5.41 -6.24 11.38
N LEU A 245 5.89 -5.34 10.52
CA LEU A 245 5.09 -4.23 9.99
C LEU A 245 3.79 -4.75 9.36
N SER A 246 3.89 -5.83 8.57
CA SER A 246 2.72 -6.46 7.96
C SER A 246 1.69 -6.91 9.01
N GLU A 247 2.10 -7.50 10.12
CA GLU A 247 1.17 -7.91 11.18
C GLU A 247 0.52 -6.69 11.86
N SER A 248 1.32 -5.68 12.21
CA SER A 248 0.82 -4.43 12.81
C SER A 248 -0.19 -3.73 11.90
N ILE A 249 0.04 -3.72 10.58
CA ILE A 249 -0.92 -3.17 9.61
C ILE A 249 -2.21 -4.00 9.54
N GLY A 250 -2.11 -5.32 9.60
CA GLY A 250 -3.28 -6.20 9.64
C GLY A 250 -4.22 -5.89 10.80
N LYS A 251 -3.67 -5.60 11.98
CA LYS A 251 -4.43 -5.17 13.16
C LYS A 251 -5.00 -3.76 13.02
N ALA A 252 -4.25 -2.86 12.41
CA ALA A 252 -4.61 -1.46 12.20
C ALA A 252 -5.74 -1.23 11.17
N GLY A 253 -5.91 -2.15 10.20
CA GLY A 253 -6.98 -2.07 9.21
C GLY A 253 -6.87 -0.93 8.20
N ALA A 254 -5.68 -0.34 8.04
CA ALA A 254 -5.40 0.72 7.05
C ALA A 254 -4.52 0.19 5.91
N PRO A 255 -4.82 0.47 4.63
CA PRO A 255 -3.94 0.10 3.54
C PRO A 255 -2.57 0.77 3.68
N LEU A 256 -1.51 0.01 3.41
CA LEU A 256 -0.14 0.49 3.31
C LEU A 256 0.32 0.36 1.86
N VAL A 257 0.74 1.48 1.28
CA VAL A 257 1.25 1.53 -0.10
C VAL A 257 2.75 1.85 -0.11
N GLY A 258 3.52 0.93 -0.69
CA GLY A 258 4.94 1.06 -0.99
C GLY A 258 5.85 1.20 0.23
N PRO A 259 5.84 0.29 1.22
CA PRO A 259 6.76 0.37 2.36
C PRO A 259 8.21 0.42 1.87
N LEU A 260 9.03 1.23 2.53
CA LEU A 260 10.45 1.36 2.20
C LEU A 260 11.22 0.38 3.09
N ALA A 261 11.11 -0.89 2.75
CA ALA A 261 11.90 -1.94 3.37
C ALA A 261 13.33 -1.89 2.84
N LEU A 262 14.31 -1.77 3.74
CA LEU A 262 15.72 -1.87 3.37
C LEU A 262 16.18 -3.34 3.31
N PHE A 263 15.58 -4.21 4.12
CA PHE A 263 15.99 -5.61 4.29
C PHE A 263 14.83 -6.60 4.44
N ASP A 264 13.58 -6.14 4.35
CA ASP A 264 12.39 -6.95 4.69
C ASP A 264 11.89 -7.80 3.51
N GLU A 265 11.18 -8.87 3.86
CA GLU A 265 10.40 -9.66 2.93
C GLU A 265 9.00 -9.06 2.73
N ALA A 266 8.50 -9.12 1.50
CA ALA A 266 7.13 -8.75 1.23
C ALA A 266 6.17 -9.76 1.88
N GLY A 267 5.55 -9.38 3.00
CA GLY A 267 4.51 -10.19 3.64
C GLY A 267 3.27 -10.37 2.76
N SER A 268 2.47 -11.40 3.06
CA SER A 268 1.23 -11.74 2.34
C SER A 268 0.00 -10.93 2.76
N ASN A 269 0.17 -9.89 3.58
CA ASN A 269 -0.94 -9.14 4.13
C ASN A 269 -1.78 -8.46 3.02
N PRO A 270 -3.11 -8.66 3.00
CA PRO A 270 -3.99 -8.09 1.97
C PRO A 270 -4.01 -6.55 1.89
N LEU A 271 -3.57 -5.87 2.94
CA LEU A 271 -3.53 -4.42 3.04
C LEU A 271 -2.19 -3.80 2.65
N VAL A 272 -1.15 -4.61 2.44
CA VAL A 272 0.21 -4.12 2.14
C VAL A 272 0.52 -4.30 0.66
N PHE A 273 0.84 -3.21 -0.04
CA PHE A 273 1.15 -3.21 -1.46
C PHE A 273 2.60 -2.76 -1.67
N ASN A 274 3.50 -3.71 -1.90
CA ASN A 274 4.91 -3.43 -2.17
C ASN A 274 5.09 -2.97 -3.61
N ALA A 275 5.55 -1.74 -3.80
CA ALA A 275 5.79 -1.19 -5.14
C ALA A 275 6.99 -1.85 -5.82
N LEU A 276 8.06 -2.08 -5.06
CA LEU A 276 9.33 -2.63 -5.50
C LEU A 276 9.49 -4.08 -4.99
N PRO A 277 10.36 -4.90 -5.61
CA PRO A 277 10.66 -6.25 -5.11
C PRO A 277 11.34 -6.18 -3.74
N GLY A 278 11.06 -7.16 -2.88
CA GLY A 278 11.82 -7.39 -1.67
C GLY A 278 13.15 -8.08 -1.97
N LEU A 279 13.86 -8.45 -0.90
CA LEU A 279 15.12 -9.18 -1.04
C LEU A 279 14.91 -10.57 -1.68
N ARG A 280 13.80 -11.24 -1.34
CA ARG A 280 13.44 -12.55 -1.87
C ARG A 280 13.34 -12.58 -3.39
N GLU A 281 12.53 -11.70 -3.98
CA GLU A 281 12.34 -11.66 -5.44
C GLU A 281 13.65 -11.34 -6.17
N GLN A 282 14.49 -10.48 -5.58
CA GLN A 282 15.79 -10.12 -6.14
C GLN A 282 16.78 -11.31 -6.12
N LEU A 283 16.85 -12.04 -5.00
CA LEU A 283 17.70 -13.23 -4.89
C LEU A 283 17.21 -14.37 -5.78
N PHE A 284 15.89 -14.52 -5.95
CA PHE A 284 15.32 -15.53 -6.85
C PHE A 284 15.59 -15.20 -8.32
N ALA A 285 15.62 -13.91 -8.68
CA ALA A 285 16.06 -13.46 -10.00
C ALA A 285 17.55 -13.78 -10.24
N LEU A 286 18.41 -13.55 -9.23
CA LEU A 286 19.83 -13.94 -9.30
C LEU A 286 20.01 -15.45 -9.43
N ALA A 287 19.24 -16.25 -8.69
CA ALA A 287 19.27 -17.70 -8.80
C ALA A 287 18.89 -18.17 -10.22
N GLY A 288 17.84 -17.58 -10.79
CA GLY A 288 17.43 -17.85 -12.17
C GLY A 288 18.50 -17.49 -13.21
N TYR A 289 19.16 -16.34 -13.05
CA TYR A 289 20.28 -15.93 -13.89
C TYR A 289 21.49 -16.86 -13.74
N ALA A 290 21.84 -17.22 -12.51
CA ALA A 290 22.99 -18.07 -12.21
C ALA A 290 22.85 -19.46 -12.84
N SER A 291 21.66 -20.05 -12.80
CA SER A 291 21.40 -21.28 -13.56
C SER A 291 21.36 -20.98 -15.06
N SER A 292 20.38 -20.21 -15.54
CA SER A 292 20.04 -20.18 -16.96
C SER A 292 21.09 -19.49 -17.85
N ASP A 293 21.73 -18.43 -17.37
CA ASP A 293 22.61 -17.58 -18.18
C ASP A 293 24.09 -17.87 -17.92
N LEU A 294 24.46 -18.26 -16.69
CA LEU A 294 25.84 -18.65 -16.36
C LEU A 294 26.10 -20.16 -16.47
N GLY A 295 25.06 -20.98 -16.66
CA GLY A 295 25.20 -22.44 -16.80
C GLY A 295 25.67 -23.12 -15.52
N LEU A 296 25.28 -22.59 -14.35
CA LEU A 296 25.71 -23.13 -13.05
C LEU A 296 24.77 -24.21 -12.51
N GLU A 297 23.74 -24.61 -13.25
CA GLU A 297 22.99 -25.83 -12.97
C GLU A 297 23.95 -27.02 -12.84
N GLN A 298 23.65 -27.96 -11.94
CA GLN A 298 24.52 -29.08 -11.52
C GLN A 298 25.77 -28.69 -10.71
N SER A 299 26.07 -27.41 -10.51
CA SER A 299 27.13 -26.98 -9.61
C SER A 299 26.71 -26.98 -8.13
N GLU A 300 27.68 -26.81 -7.23
CA GLU A 300 27.40 -26.57 -5.81
C GLU A 300 27.28 -25.07 -5.49
N ALA A 301 26.30 -24.70 -4.66
CA ALA A 301 26.14 -23.35 -4.13
C ALA A 301 26.38 -23.30 -2.62
N LEU A 302 26.77 -22.12 -2.15
CA LEU A 302 26.74 -21.74 -0.75
C LEU A 302 25.85 -20.50 -0.57
N VAL A 303 24.89 -20.55 0.35
CA VAL A 303 24.16 -19.37 0.80
C VAL A 303 24.74 -18.94 2.15
N VAL A 304 25.22 -17.70 2.21
CA VAL A 304 25.82 -17.10 3.41
C VAL A 304 24.86 -16.04 3.93
N TYR A 305 24.48 -16.13 5.21
CA TYR A 305 23.51 -15.23 5.83
C TYR A 305 23.92 -14.94 7.29
N PRO A 306 23.50 -13.81 7.90
CA PRO A 306 23.75 -13.55 9.31
C PRO A 306 23.07 -14.62 10.16
N GLY A 307 23.74 -15.13 11.19
CA GLY A 307 23.22 -16.19 12.08
C GLY A 307 21.99 -15.82 12.91
N GLU A 308 21.46 -14.61 12.75
CA GLU A 308 20.19 -14.18 13.33
C GLU A 308 19.02 -14.92 12.68
N ALA A 309 18.05 -15.37 13.50
CA ALA A 309 16.90 -16.18 13.06
C ALA A 309 16.09 -15.56 11.90
N ARG A 310 16.15 -14.23 11.72
CA ARG A 310 15.33 -13.50 10.72
C ARG A 310 15.70 -13.84 9.27
N GLN A 311 16.98 -14.02 8.95
CA GLN A 311 17.41 -14.27 7.56
C GLN A 311 17.56 -15.75 7.21
N GLN A 312 17.46 -16.63 8.21
CA GLN A 312 17.50 -18.07 8.01
C GLN A 312 16.38 -18.56 7.09
N GLY A 313 15.13 -18.10 7.32
CA GLY A 313 13.98 -18.51 6.49
C GLY A 313 14.14 -18.12 5.02
N LEU A 314 14.70 -16.93 4.76
CA LEU A 314 15.01 -16.49 3.40
C LEU A 314 16.12 -17.33 2.77
N ALA A 315 17.18 -17.63 3.53
CA ALA A 315 18.29 -18.46 3.07
C ALA A 315 17.83 -19.88 2.71
N GLU A 316 16.96 -20.48 3.54
CA GLU A 316 16.32 -21.77 3.29
C GLU A 316 15.44 -21.72 2.03
N SER A 317 14.61 -20.68 1.89
CA SER A 317 13.76 -20.48 0.70
C SER A 317 14.58 -20.32 -0.58
N LEU A 318 15.69 -19.58 -0.52
CA LEU A 318 16.63 -19.43 -1.63
C LEU A 318 17.32 -20.76 -1.96
N ALA A 319 17.71 -21.55 -0.95
CA ALA A 319 18.32 -22.85 -1.18
C ALA A 319 17.35 -23.82 -1.85
N LEU A 320 16.09 -23.87 -1.42
CA LEU A 320 15.04 -24.64 -2.08
C LEU A 320 14.86 -24.19 -3.54
N ARG A 321 14.86 -22.87 -3.80
CA ARG A 321 14.76 -22.34 -5.15
C ARG A 321 15.95 -22.73 -6.03
N LEU A 322 17.17 -22.67 -5.52
CA LEU A 322 18.37 -23.11 -6.24
C LEU A 322 18.30 -24.61 -6.55
N MET A 323 17.85 -25.44 -5.61
CA MET A 323 17.67 -26.89 -5.84
C MET A 323 16.61 -27.17 -6.92
N ASP A 324 15.47 -26.46 -6.89
CA ASP A 324 14.43 -26.51 -7.93
C ASP A 324 14.98 -26.12 -9.32
N GLN A 325 15.96 -25.22 -9.35
CA GLN A 325 16.67 -24.79 -10.56
C GLN A 325 17.89 -25.66 -10.93
N GLY A 326 18.00 -26.86 -10.35
CA GLY A 326 18.93 -27.90 -10.78
C GLY A 326 20.33 -27.85 -10.17
N TRP A 327 20.55 -27.08 -9.09
CA TRP A 327 21.84 -27.11 -8.38
C TRP A 327 22.03 -28.45 -7.67
N SER A 328 23.21 -29.07 -7.80
CA SER A 328 23.46 -30.44 -7.30
C SER A 328 23.56 -30.51 -5.78
N ARG A 329 24.06 -29.44 -5.15
CA ARG A 329 24.13 -29.29 -3.70
C ARG A 329 24.09 -27.82 -3.31
N VAL A 330 23.25 -27.49 -2.34
CA VAL A 330 23.21 -26.14 -1.75
C VAL A 330 23.52 -26.24 -0.26
N ARG A 331 24.54 -25.52 0.18
CA ARG A 331 24.94 -25.42 1.59
C ARG A 331 24.46 -24.10 2.18
N LEU A 332 24.09 -24.11 3.46
CA LEU A 332 23.73 -22.92 4.22
C LEU A 332 24.81 -22.65 5.26
N LEU A 333 25.25 -21.40 5.39
CA LEU A 333 26.19 -20.95 6.42
C LEU A 333 25.70 -19.67 7.07
N GLY A 334 25.30 -19.78 8.34
CA GLY A 334 25.11 -18.64 9.23
C GLY A 334 26.46 -18.07 9.66
N TYR A 335 26.64 -16.75 9.59
CA TYR A 335 27.83 -16.07 10.09
C TYR A 335 27.50 -15.12 11.25
N ASP A 336 28.45 -15.03 12.16
CA ASP A 336 28.51 -14.16 13.32
C ASP A 336 29.93 -13.59 13.40
N ALA A 337 30.08 -12.41 14.01
CA ALA A 337 31.34 -11.66 14.01
C ALA A 337 32.54 -12.45 14.57
N GLU A 338 32.30 -13.47 15.39
CA GLU A 338 33.33 -14.27 16.06
C GLU A 338 33.69 -15.60 15.36
N ASN A 339 32.79 -16.26 14.62
CA ASN A 339 33.03 -17.61 14.07
C ASN A 339 33.31 -17.65 12.54
N GLY A 340 33.28 -16.50 11.85
CA GLY A 340 33.07 -16.46 10.40
C GLY A 340 34.21 -16.94 9.49
N SER A 341 35.49 -16.87 9.88
CA SER A 341 36.57 -16.94 8.86
C SER A 341 36.91 -18.36 8.40
N SER A 342 37.06 -19.34 9.30
CA SER A 342 37.48 -20.70 8.95
C SER A 342 36.32 -21.57 8.45
N ALA A 343 35.12 -21.37 9.01
CA ALA A 343 33.89 -22.03 8.59
C ALA A 343 33.48 -21.59 7.18
N LEU A 344 33.66 -20.31 6.84
CA LEU A 344 33.41 -19.81 5.48
C LEU A 344 34.32 -20.49 4.45
N SER A 345 35.62 -20.56 4.72
CA SER A 345 36.58 -21.18 3.80
C SER A 345 36.23 -22.64 3.50
N SER A 346 35.93 -23.42 4.55
CA SER A 346 35.59 -24.84 4.40
C SER A 346 34.26 -25.04 3.69
N ALA A 347 33.26 -24.21 4.00
CA ALA A 347 31.95 -24.25 3.35
C ALA A 347 31.99 -23.79 1.88
N ALA A 348 32.88 -22.86 1.52
CA ALA A 348 33.00 -22.35 0.15
C ALA A 348 33.83 -23.27 -0.76
N ARG A 349 34.66 -24.17 -0.22
CA ARG A 349 35.41 -25.14 -1.04
C ARG A 349 34.44 -26.00 -1.86
N GLY A 350 34.63 -26.03 -3.18
CA GLY A 350 33.80 -26.75 -4.13
C GLY A 350 32.55 -26.00 -4.62
N ALA A 351 32.15 -24.91 -3.95
CA ALA A 351 31.03 -24.08 -4.41
C ALA A 351 31.45 -23.26 -5.63
N GLN A 352 30.66 -23.30 -6.70
CA GLN A 352 30.83 -22.44 -7.89
C GLN A 352 30.15 -21.07 -7.68
N GLY A 353 29.10 -21.02 -6.86
CA GLY A 353 28.36 -19.81 -6.55
C GLY A 353 28.20 -19.59 -5.05
N VAL A 354 28.34 -18.34 -4.61
CA VAL A 354 28.07 -17.87 -3.25
C VAL A 354 26.98 -16.82 -3.31
N PHE A 355 25.82 -17.11 -2.72
CA PHE A 355 24.71 -16.18 -2.57
C PHE A 355 24.80 -15.54 -1.19
N PHE A 356 24.96 -14.23 -1.15
CA PHE A 356 25.20 -13.48 0.07
C PHE A 356 23.95 -12.72 0.51
N LEU A 357 23.62 -12.89 1.79
CA LEU A 357 22.67 -12.09 2.53
C LEU A 357 23.44 -11.44 3.68
N GLY A 358 23.30 -10.13 3.85
CA GLY A 358 23.98 -9.42 4.94
C GLY A 358 24.20 -7.95 4.63
N GLN A 359 25.29 -7.42 5.18
CA GLN A 359 25.67 -6.01 5.06
C GLN A 359 26.94 -5.83 4.25
N SER A 360 27.14 -4.60 3.79
CA SER A 360 28.19 -4.23 2.83
C SER A 360 29.61 -4.57 3.33
N GLU A 361 29.91 -4.31 4.60
CA GLU A 361 31.23 -4.60 5.18
C GLU A 361 31.48 -6.10 5.38
N ASP A 362 30.42 -6.89 5.64
CA ASP A 362 30.53 -8.35 5.71
C ASP A 362 30.81 -8.95 4.34
N PHE A 363 30.21 -8.40 3.28
CA PHE A 363 30.46 -8.82 1.91
C PHE A 363 31.94 -8.59 1.51
N ALA A 364 32.51 -7.45 1.89
CA ALA A 364 33.93 -7.19 1.66
C ALA A 364 34.83 -8.19 2.40
N ARG A 365 34.57 -8.42 3.69
CA ARG A 365 35.31 -9.41 4.49
C ARG A 365 35.20 -10.82 3.92
N LEU A 366 34.03 -11.21 3.44
CA LEU A 366 33.81 -12.50 2.78
C LEU A 366 34.69 -12.61 1.53
N ALA A 367 34.71 -11.58 0.68
CA ALA A 367 35.52 -11.59 -0.54
C ALA A 367 37.03 -11.64 -0.22
N ASP A 368 37.51 -10.86 0.74
CA ASP A 368 38.90 -10.88 1.22
C ASP A 368 39.30 -12.26 1.75
N ARG A 369 38.42 -12.90 2.52
CA ARG A 369 38.66 -14.22 3.09
C ARG A 369 38.75 -15.29 2.02
N LEU A 370 37.78 -15.31 1.10
CA LEU A 370 37.82 -16.18 -0.07
C LEU A 370 39.13 -15.98 -0.87
N GLN A 371 39.67 -14.76 -0.90
CA GLN A 371 40.96 -14.47 -1.55
C GLN A 371 42.14 -15.06 -0.82
N ALA A 372 42.20 -14.87 0.49
CA ALA A 372 43.27 -15.44 1.30
C ALA A 372 43.37 -16.97 1.15
N ASP A 373 42.26 -17.65 0.86
CA ASP A 373 42.19 -19.10 0.70
C ASP A 373 42.19 -19.58 -0.78
N ASP A 374 42.48 -18.68 -1.73
CA ASP A 374 42.56 -18.95 -3.17
C ASP A 374 41.27 -19.51 -3.80
N LEU A 375 40.10 -19.09 -3.28
CA LEU A 375 38.78 -19.54 -3.75
C LEU A 375 38.04 -18.46 -4.52
N SER A 376 37.83 -18.56 -5.84
CA SER A 376 37.12 -17.51 -6.62
C SER A 376 35.74 -17.94 -7.14
N PRO A 377 34.74 -18.25 -6.30
CA PRO A 377 33.38 -18.51 -6.77
C PRO A 377 32.76 -17.24 -7.39
N TYR A 378 31.65 -17.42 -8.09
CA TYR A 378 30.76 -16.30 -8.44
C TYR A 378 30.06 -15.79 -7.17
N LEU A 379 29.95 -14.48 -7.01
CA LEU A 379 29.29 -13.83 -5.87
C LEU A 379 27.97 -13.21 -6.33
N PHE A 380 26.88 -13.52 -5.63
CA PHE A 380 25.55 -13.00 -5.91
C PHE A 380 25.01 -12.26 -4.68
N ALA A 381 24.54 -11.03 -4.85
CA ALA A 381 23.97 -10.25 -3.74
C ALA A 381 22.93 -9.24 -4.26
N ALA A 382 22.02 -8.77 -3.40
CA ALA A 382 21.22 -7.61 -3.76
C ALA A 382 22.06 -6.33 -3.66
N SER A 383 21.92 -5.43 -4.64
CA SER A 383 22.68 -4.17 -4.69
C SER A 383 22.55 -3.34 -3.42
N ALA A 384 21.35 -3.26 -2.85
CA ALA A 384 21.09 -2.52 -1.62
C ALA A 384 21.91 -3.02 -0.41
N GLN A 385 22.29 -4.30 -0.39
CA GLN A 385 23.09 -4.88 0.70
C GLN A 385 24.56 -4.52 0.61
N VAL A 386 25.09 -4.36 -0.62
CA VAL A 386 26.54 -4.33 -0.87
C VAL A 386 27.03 -3.10 -1.64
N ALA A 387 26.15 -2.12 -1.88
CA ALA A 387 26.45 -0.96 -2.74
C ALA A 387 27.75 -0.22 -2.36
N SER A 388 28.02 -0.06 -1.05
CA SER A 388 29.21 0.67 -0.60
C SER A 388 30.51 -0.14 -0.67
N SER A 389 30.47 -1.46 -0.78
CA SER A 389 31.66 -2.32 -0.84
C SER A 389 31.87 -2.98 -2.20
N ALA A 390 30.87 -3.01 -3.07
CA ALA A 390 30.89 -3.76 -4.34
C ALA A 390 32.11 -3.46 -5.22
N LEU A 391 32.62 -2.21 -5.25
CA LEU A 391 33.80 -1.82 -6.02
C LEU A 391 35.13 -1.92 -5.25
N ARG A 392 35.08 -2.20 -3.94
CA ARG A 392 36.23 -2.23 -3.02
C ARG A 392 36.72 -3.65 -2.71
N ILE A 393 36.03 -4.68 -3.18
CA ILE A 393 36.44 -6.07 -3.00
C ILE A 393 37.62 -6.44 -3.91
N PRO A 394 38.31 -7.58 -3.68
CA PRO A 394 39.52 -7.89 -4.42
C PRO A 394 39.34 -8.06 -5.94
N PRO A 395 40.23 -7.52 -6.78
CA PRO A 395 40.07 -7.48 -8.25
C PRO A 395 39.87 -8.84 -8.93
N ARG A 396 40.32 -9.95 -8.34
CA ARG A 396 40.12 -11.29 -8.90
C ARG A 396 38.64 -11.71 -9.03
N PHE A 397 37.73 -10.98 -8.38
CA PHE A 397 36.29 -11.14 -8.53
C PHE A 397 35.70 -10.26 -9.63
N SER A 398 36.54 -9.56 -10.42
CA SER A 398 36.07 -8.76 -11.55
C SER A 398 35.30 -9.66 -12.51
N GLU A 399 34.12 -9.20 -12.93
CA GLU A 399 33.17 -9.96 -13.75
C GLU A 399 32.67 -11.28 -13.14
N ARG A 400 32.90 -11.47 -11.83
CA ARG A 400 32.39 -12.62 -11.05
C ARG A 400 31.42 -12.20 -9.96
N VAL A 401 31.05 -10.92 -9.89
CA VAL A 401 30.08 -10.40 -8.92
C VAL A 401 28.84 -9.92 -9.66
N PHE A 402 27.70 -10.51 -9.31
CA PHE A 402 26.40 -10.21 -9.90
C PHE A 402 25.46 -9.62 -8.85
N LEU A 403 24.95 -8.44 -9.15
CA LEU A 403 24.09 -7.67 -8.27
C LEU A 403 22.68 -7.56 -8.82
N ALA A 404 21.69 -7.80 -7.98
CA ALA A 404 20.29 -7.53 -8.31
C ALA A 404 19.95 -6.06 -8.05
N TYR A 405 19.32 -5.42 -9.04
CA TYR A 405 18.75 -4.08 -8.94
C TYR A 405 17.24 -4.12 -9.19
N PRO A 406 16.41 -3.49 -8.35
CA PRO A 406 14.96 -3.48 -8.55
C PRO A 406 14.55 -2.72 -9.82
N PHE A 407 15.32 -1.70 -10.21
CA PHE A 407 15.14 -0.90 -11.41
C PHE A 407 16.51 -0.30 -11.80
N MET A 408 16.61 0.20 -13.02
CA MET A 408 17.79 0.88 -13.55
C MET A 408 17.40 2.19 -14.25
N PRO A 409 18.34 3.13 -14.48
CA PRO A 409 18.06 4.34 -15.25
C PRO A 409 17.47 4.07 -16.65
N ALA A 410 17.78 2.92 -17.26
CA ALA A 410 17.19 2.51 -18.53
C ALA A 410 15.67 2.25 -18.48
N ASP A 411 15.09 2.07 -17.29
CA ASP A 411 13.65 1.94 -17.10
C ASP A 411 12.94 3.30 -17.06
N TRP A 412 13.69 4.40 -16.98
CA TRP A 412 13.12 5.72 -16.80
C TRP A 412 12.55 6.25 -18.12
N THR A 413 11.28 6.58 -18.08
CA THR A 413 10.62 7.34 -19.16
C THR A 413 11.01 8.83 -19.05
N PRO A 414 11.02 9.58 -20.17
CA PRO A 414 11.27 11.01 -20.13
C PRO A 414 10.34 11.76 -19.17
N GLU A 415 9.07 11.36 -19.10
CA GLU A 415 8.07 11.98 -18.22
C GLU A 415 8.36 11.69 -16.75
N GLY A 416 8.67 10.43 -16.41
CA GLY A 416 9.01 10.02 -15.04
C GLY A 416 10.30 10.69 -14.55
N GLU A 417 11.32 10.73 -15.39
CA GLU A 417 12.58 11.42 -15.08
C GLU A 417 12.34 12.92 -14.86
N ALA A 418 11.60 13.59 -15.76
CA ALA A 418 11.28 15.00 -15.62
C ALA A 418 10.48 15.29 -14.34
N ALA A 419 9.53 14.42 -13.98
CA ALA A 419 8.74 14.55 -12.75
C ALA A 419 9.62 14.44 -11.50
N LEU A 420 10.50 13.44 -11.42
CA LEU A 420 11.42 13.28 -10.29
C LEU A 420 12.44 14.43 -10.21
N LEU A 421 12.97 14.88 -11.34
CA LEU A 421 13.87 16.04 -11.39
C LEU A 421 13.17 17.34 -10.96
N ALA A 422 11.90 17.53 -11.29
CA ALA A 422 11.12 18.65 -10.80
C ALA A 422 10.94 18.59 -9.27
N ILE A 423 10.63 17.41 -8.72
CA ILE A 423 10.57 17.20 -7.27
C ILE A 423 11.92 17.54 -6.62
N ARG A 424 13.01 16.97 -7.13
CA ARG A 424 14.37 17.23 -6.62
C ARG A 424 14.69 18.72 -6.56
N ARG A 425 14.40 19.46 -7.64
CA ARG A 425 14.61 20.91 -7.70
C ARG A 425 13.74 21.66 -6.68
N SER A 426 12.44 21.35 -6.63
CA SER A 426 11.51 22.03 -5.72
C SER A 426 11.79 21.78 -4.23
N GLN A 427 12.39 20.64 -3.90
CA GLN A 427 12.66 20.22 -2.52
C GLN A 427 14.14 20.33 -2.12
N GLY A 428 15.02 20.79 -3.02
CA GLY A 428 16.46 20.88 -2.75
C GLY A 428 17.17 19.53 -2.60
N LEU A 429 16.69 18.48 -3.26
CA LEU A 429 17.32 17.15 -3.22
C LEU A 429 18.35 16.98 -4.34
N GLY A 430 19.44 16.27 -4.04
CA GLY A 430 20.36 15.76 -5.04
C GLY A 430 20.02 14.34 -5.50
N GLY A 431 20.99 13.66 -6.11
CA GLY A 431 20.86 12.28 -6.61
C GLY A 431 21.08 11.19 -5.56
N GLN A 432 21.42 11.55 -4.32
CA GLN A 432 21.63 10.60 -3.22
C GLN A 432 20.35 9.83 -2.86
N HIS A 433 20.51 8.63 -2.30
CA HIS A 433 19.39 7.78 -1.90
C HIS A 433 18.40 7.48 -3.04
N ALA A 434 18.88 7.32 -4.27
CA ALA A 434 18.04 7.17 -5.47
C ALA A 434 16.98 6.06 -5.33
N ALA A 435 17.31 4.92 -4.72
CA ALA A 435 16.36 3.84 -4.46
C ALA A 435 15.18 4.29 -3.58
N LEU A 436 15.44 5.03 -2.50
CA LEU A 436 14.40 5.56 -1.62
C LEU A 436 13.56 6.61 -2.35
N GLN A 437 14.18 7.47 -3.14
CA GLN A 437 13.46 8.48 -3.91
C GLN A 437 12.50 7.83 -4.94
N VAL A 438 12.98 6.83 -5.69
CA VAL A 438 12.14 6.12 -6.67
C VAL A 438 11.04 5.31 -5.97
N GLY A 439 11.35 4.63 -4.85
CA GLY A 439 10.37 3.89 -4.07
C GLY A 439 9.24 4.79 -3.54
N ALA A 440 9.59 5.92 -2.94
CA ALA A 440 8.63 6.91 -2.42
C ALA A 440 7.77 7.50 -3.55
N TYR A 441 8.38 7.83 -4.69
CA TYR A 441 7.64 8.32 -5.86
C TYR A 441 6.67 7.27 -6.39
N CYS A 442 7.11 6.01 -6.54
CA CYS A 442 6.26 4.91 -7.00
C CYS A 442 5.07 4.68 -6.05
N ALA A 443 5.30 4.76 -4.74
CA ALA A 443 4.23 4.66 -3.74
C ALA A 443 3.19 5.79 -3.92
N ALA A 444 3.65 7.03 -4.10
CA ALA A 444 2.77 8.18 -4.34
C ALA A 444 1.96 8.03 -5.65
N MET A 445 2.57 7.51 -6.72
CA MET A 445 1.87 7.25 -7.98
C MET A 445 0.84 6.12 -7.85
N LEU A 446 1.19 5.04 -7.13
CA LEU A 446 0.28 3.92 -6.87
C LEU A 446 -0.95 4.35 -6.08
N VAL A 447 -0.78 5.06 -4.95
CA VAL A 447 -1.92 5.49 -4.14
C VAL A 447 -2.79 6.48 -4.91
N SER A 448 -2.18 7.40 -5.67
CA SER A 448 -2.91 8.37 -6.49
C SER A 448 -3.75 7.66 -7.56
N GLU A 449 -3.17 6.68 -8.22
CA GLU A 449 -3.84 5.92 -9.26
C GLU A 449 -4.93 4.99 -8.71
N GLY A 450 -4.67 4.36 -7.56
CA GLY A 450 -5.65 3.58 -6.82
C GLY A 450 -6.86 4.42 -6.41
N LEU A 451 -6.64 5.64 -5.90
CA LEU A 451 -7.71 6.58 -5.53
C LEU A 451 -8.50 7.07 -6.75
N LYS A 452 -7.84 7.32 -7.89
CA LYS A 452 -8.54 7.65 -9.14
C LYS A 452 -9.51 6.53 -9.54
N ARG A 453 -9.05 5.28 -9.52
CA ARG A 453 -9.86 4.09 -9.83
C ARG A 453 -10.95 3.81 -8.80
N ALA A 454 -10.70 4.09 -7.52
CA ALA A 454 -11.67 3.90 -6.44
C ALA A 454 -12.92 4.81 -6.58
N GLY A 455 -12.78 5.95 -7.26
CA GLY A 455 -13.86 6.90 -7.51
C GLY A 455 -14.04 7.94 -6.39
N ARG A 456 -15.06 8.80 -6.55
CA ARG A 456 -15.35 9.90 -5.61
C ARG A 456 -15.72 9.41 -4.21
N ASP A 457 -16.24 8.21 -4.07
CA ASP A 457 -16.53 7.56 -2.79
C ASP A 457 -15.45 6.57 -2.39
N ALA A 458 -14.20 7.04 -2.45
CA ALA A 458 -13.05 6.29 -2.01
C ALA A 458 -13.27 5.78 -0.57
N SER A 459 -13.06 4.47 -0.40
CA SER A 459 -12.98 3.78 0.88
C SER A 459 -11.72 2.92 0.87
N ARG A 460 -11.21 2.52 2.04
CA ARG A 460 -10.05 1.64 2.18
C ARG A 460 -10.27 0.35 1.39
N LYS A 461 -11.48 -0.22 1.46
CA LYS A 461 -11.89 -1.39 0.67
C LYS A 461 -11.79 -1.13 -0.83
N LYS A 462 -12.31 0.00 -1.31
CA LYS A 462 -12.24 0.36 -2.74
C LYS A 462 -10.82 0.65 -3.21
N LEU A 463 -9.98 1.26 -2.38
CA LEU A 463 -8.56 1.44 -2.68
C LEU A 463 -7.87 0.08 -2.84
N VAL A 464 -8.09 -0.85 -1.91
CA VAL A 464 -7.52 -2.22 -1.99
C VAL A 464 -7.96 -2.91 -3.27
N SER A 465 -9.26 -2.94 -3.57
CA SER A 465 -9.77 -3.55 -4.81
C SER A 465 -9.25 -2.86 -6.07
N ALA A 466 -9.11 -1.53 -6.06
CA ALA A 466 -8.55 -0.77 -7.17
C ALA A 466 -7.07 -1.12 -7.42
N LEU A 467 -6.28 -1.24 -6.35
CA LEU A 467 -4.88 -1.63 -6.43
C LEU A 467 -4.74 -3.08 -6.88
N GLU A 468 -5.56 -4.02 -6.38
CA GLU A 468 -5.59 -5.41 -6.84
C GLU A 468 -5.96 -5.56 -8.33
N GLY A 469 -6.68 -4.59 -8.89
CA GLY A 469 -7.01 -4.52 -10.31
C GLY A 469 -5.93 -3.92 -11.20
N LEU A 470 -4.81 -3.41 -10.65
CA LEU A 470 -3.74 -2.81 -11.44
C LEU A 470 -2.96 -3.87 -12.22
N ARG A 471 -2.83 -3.68 -13.53
CA ARG A 471 -2.01 -4.48 -14.44
C ARG A 471 -1.22 -3.54 -15.35
N GLY A 472 0.05 -3.85 -15.58
CA GLY A 472 0.93 -3.09 -16.46
C GLY A 472 1.07 -1.61 -16.08
N PHE A 473 0.89 -1.26 -14.81
CA PHE A 473 0.91 0.13 -14.36
C PHE A 473 2.33 0.70 -14.42
N ARG A 474 2.51 1.81 -15.14
CA ARG A 474 3.82 2.44 -15.31
C ARG A 474 3.91 3.68 -14.45
N THR A 475 4.83 3.66 -13.49
CA THR A 475 5.21 4.85 -12.70
C THR A 475 6.11 5.80 -13.50
N GLY A 476 6.77 5.27 -14.53
CA GLY A 476 7.73 6.01 -15.36
C GLY A 476 9.17 5.93 -14.87
N LEU A 477 9.46 5.27 -13.74
CA LEU A 477 10.81 5.12 -13.16
C LEU A 477 11.22 3.67 -12.90
N THR A 478 10.33 2.72 -13.17
CA THR A 478 10.51 1.28 -12.97
C THR A 478 9.88 0.54 -14.14
N PRO A 479 10.18 -0.76 -14.32
CA PRO A 479 9.33 -1.63 -15.13
C PRO A 479 7.87 -1.58 -14.64
N ALA A 480 6.96 -2.03 -15.51
CA ALA A 480 5.53 -1.99 -15.22
C ALA A 480 5.16 -2.86 -14.00
N LEU A 481 4.29 -2.33 -13.16
CA LEU A 481 3.81 -2.94 -11.94
C LEU A 481 2.51 -3.72 -12.18
N ASP A 482 2.44 -4.93 -11.63
CA ASP A 482 1.28 -5.81 -11.67
C ASP A 482 0.89 -6.21 -10.24
N PHE A 483 -0.37 -6.03 -9.89
CA PHE A 483 -0.94 -6.50 -8.63
C PHE A 483 -2.02 -7.55 -8.90
N GLY A 484 -2.63 -8.10 -7.87
CA GLY A 484 -3.70 -9.08 -7.99
C GLY A 484 -4.20 -9.51 -6.61
N PRO A 485 -5.35 -10.20 -6.53
CA PRO A 485 -5.73 -10.88 -5.30
C PRO A 485 -4.61 -11.82 -4.86
N GLY A 486 -4.04 -11.59 -3.67
CA GLY A 486 -2.89 -12.34 -3.15
C GLY A 486 -1.52 -11.96 -3.71
N GLN A 487 -1.45 -11.14 -4.77
CA GLN A 487 -0.19 -10.63 -5.32
C GLN A 487 0.10 -9.24 -4.75
N ARG A 488 1.00 -9.18 -3.76
CA ARG A 488 1.35 -7.97 -2.99
C ARG A 488 2.69 -7.34 -3.34
N VAL A 489 3.38 -7.89 -4.34
CA VAL A 489 4.60 -7.33 -4.90
C VAL A 489 4.32 -6.90 -6.34
N GLY A 490 4.33 -5.59 -6.55
CA GLY A 490 4.02 -4.95 -7.83
C GLY A 490 5.07 -5.26 -8.89
N LEU A 491 6.34 -5.31 -8.47
CA LEU A 491 7.47 -5.61 -9.33
C LEU A 491 8.21 -6.82 -8.79
N ALA A 492 7.94 -8.00 -9.33
CA ALA A 492 8.60 -9.24 -8.91
C ALA A 492 9.74 -9.60 -9.86
N GLY A 493 10.97 -9.30 -9.46
CA GLY A 493 12.16 -9.61 -10.22
C GLY A 493 13.31 -8.64 -9.98
N ALA A 494 14.32 -8.68 -10.85
CA ALA A 494 15.44 -7.74 -10.81
C ALA A 494 16.12 -7.61 -12.18
N HIS A 495 16.81 -6.48 -12.37
CA HIS A 495 17.90 -6.39 -13.33
C HIS A 495 19.18 -6.98 -12.73
N ILE A 496 20.00 -7.62 -13.56
CA ILE A 496 21.28 -8.19 -13.15
C ILE A 496 22.42 -7.32 -13.69
N VAL A 497 23.36 -7.00 -12.80
CA VAL A 497 24.50 -6.13 -13.07
C VAL A 497 25.77 -6.86 -12.66
N THR A 498 26.74 -6.98 -13.56
CA THR A 498 28.08 -7.42 -13.18
C THR A 498 28.94 -6.24 -12.75
N VAL A 499 29.91 -6.51 -11.88
CA VAL A 499 30.90 -5.52 -11.43
C VAL A 499 32.22 -5.74 -12.17
N ASP A 500 32.74 -4.69 -12.81
CA ASP A 500 34.11 -4.64 -13.31
C ASP A 500 34.97 -3.88 -12.30
N LEU A 501 35.76 -4.63 -11.53
CA LEU A 501 36.62 -4.10 -10.47
C LEU A 501 37.87 -3.43 -11.03
N HIS A 502 38.31 -3.81 -12.24
CA HIS A 502 39.47 -3.19 -12.88
C HIS A 502 39.10 -1.82 -13.45
N GLY A 503 37.97 -1.73 -14.15
CA GLY A 503 37.43 -0.47 -14.68
C GLY A 503 36.63 0.35 -13.67
N GLN A 504 36.45 -0.14 -12.45
CA GLN A 504 35.65 0.51 -11.38
C GLN A 504 34.23 0.86 -11.85
N SER A 505 33.58 -0.07 -12.53
CA SER A 505 32.30 0.17 -13.21
C SER A 505 31.27 -0.94 -12.98
N PHE A 506 30.01 -0.59 -13.22
CA PHE A 506 28.87 -1.51 -13.16
C PHE A 506 28.33 -1.71 -14.57
N ARG A 507 28.20 -2.97 -15.01
CA ARG A 507 27.74 -3.32 -16.36
C ARG A 507 26.41 -4.09 -16.29
N PRO A 508 25.29 -3.50 -16.74
CA PRO A 508 24.03 -4.21 -16.89
C PRO A 508 24.16 -5.36 -17.89
N LEU A 509 23.54 -6.51 -17.62
CA LEU A 509 23.73 -7.74 -18.40
C LEU A 509 22.55 -8.15 -19.28
N GLY A 510 21.43 -7.44 -19.22
CA GLY A 510 20.27 -7.82 -20.01
C GLY A 510 19.00 -7.10 -19.60
N LYS A 511 17.88 -7.76 -19.90
CA LYS A 511 16.55 -7.29 -19.54
C LYS A 511 16.19 -7.71 -18.11
N PHE A 512 15.18 -7.05 -17.56
CA PHE A 512 14.61 -7.38 -16.26
C PHE A 512 14.16 -8.85 -16.19
N ILE A 513 14.67 -9.59 -15.21
CA ILE A 513 14.34 -11.00 -14.96
C ILE A 513 13.14 -11.04 -14.01
N LYS A 514 11.99 -11.47 -14.52
CA LYS A 514 10.76 -11.65 -13.73
C LYS A 514 10.81 -12.93 -12.91
N VAL A 515 10.24 -12.88 -11.71
CA VAL A 515 10.08 -14.03 -10.81
C VAL A 515 8.59 -14.28 -10.59
N ASP A 516 8.19 -15.55 -10.56
CA ASP A 516 6.81 -15.91 -10.20
C ASP A 516 6.61 -15.76 -8.69
N THR A 517 5.61 -14.97 -8.29
CA THR A 517 5.27 -14.73 -6.89
C THR A 517 4.23 -15.70 -6.34
N ARG A 518 3.73 -16.66 -7.15
CA ARG A 518 2.63 -17.57 -6.75
C ARG A 518 3.10 -18.87 -6.06
N LEU A 519 4.37 -18.96 -5.69
CA LEU A 519 4.94 -20.11 -4.98
C LEU A 519 4.81 -19.98 -3.47
#